data_AF-A0A2X8BF59-F1
#
_entry.id   AF-A0A2X8BF59-F1
#
_cell.length_a   1.000
_cell.length_b   1.000
_cell.length_c   1.000
_cell.angle_alpha   90.00
_cell.angle_beta   90.00
_cell.angle_gamma   90.00
#
_symmetry.space_group_name_H-M   'P 1'
#
loop_
_entity.id
_entity.type
_entity.pdbx_description
1 polymer ?
#
loop_
_entity_poly.entity_id
_entity_poly.type
_entity_poly.pdbx_seq_one_letter_code
_entity_poly.pdbx_strand_id
1 'polypeptide(L)' 'MANRKQQRAYAARRHIQTEINRRLSRAFRVAHIMHINMLHERSHALSNMYSAAVFSYLADDLRKLQDLINQHYHH' A
#
# COMPACT_ATOMS: atom_id res chain seq x y z
N MET A 1 9.59 29.86 18.48
CA MET A 1 9.41 29.31 17.11
C MET A 1 9.92 27.87 16.94
N ALA A 2 10.96 27.44 17.66
CA ALA A 2 11.51 26.07 17.59
C ALA A 2 10.49 24.94 17.88
N ASN A 3 9.67 25.11 18.92
CA ASN A 3 8.67 24.09 19.31
C ASN A 3 7.61 23.82 18.21
N ARG A 4 7.18 24.86 17.47
CA ARG A 4 6.26 24.71 16.33
C ARG A 4 6.89 23.96 15.15
N LYS A 5 8.20 24.14 14.93
CA LYS A 5 8.93 23.41 13.87
C LYS A 5 9.03 21.92 14.21
N GLN A 6 9.33 21.59 15.47
CA GLN A 6 9.39 20.21 15.95
C GLN A 6 8.03 19.50 15.87
N GLN A 7 6.94 20.17 16.29
CA GLN A 7 5.59 19.62 16.17
C GLN A 7 5.17 19.35 14.72
N ARG A 8 5.51 20.25 13.79
CA ARG A 8 5.26 20.05 12.35
C ARG A 8 6.04 18.85 11.79
N ALA A 9 7.31 18.71 12.16
CA ALA A 9 8.12 17.55 11.76
C ALA A 9 7.55 16.23 12.31
N TYR A 10 7.10 16.22 13.57
CA TYR A 10 6.45 15.06 14.18
C TYR A 10 5.13 14.69 13.47
N ALA A 11 4.28 15.68 13.19
CA ALA A 11 3.03 15.46 12.46
C ALA A 11 3.28 14.92 11.04
N ALA A 12 4.29 15.45 10.33
CA ALA A 12 4.68 14.97 9.00
C ALA A 12 5.15 13.50 9.05
N ARG A 13 6.02 13.14 9.99
CA ARG A 13 6.47 11.75 10.19
C ARG A 13 5.32 10.81 10.51
N ARG A 14 4.40 11.22 11.38
CA ARG A 14 3.22 10.41 11.74
C ARG A 14 2.26 10.23 10.55
N HIS A 15 2.09 11.27 9.73
CA HIS A 15 1.31 11.20 8.50
C HIS A 15 1.90 10.19 7.51
N ILE A 16 3.22 10.24 7.28
CA ILE A 16 3.93 9.28 6.40
C ILE A 16 3.73 7.84 6.91
N GLN A 17 3.94 7.59 8.21
CA GLN A 17 3.74 6.25 8.78
C GLN A 17 2.29 5.76 8.65
N THR A 18 1.32 6.66 8.83
CA THR A 18 -0.10 6.34 8.68
C THR A 18 -0.42 5.91 7.25
N GLU A 19 0.11 6.63 6.27
CA GLU A 19 -0.11 6.32 4.86
C GLU A 19 0.59 5.02 4.43
N ILE A 20 1.80 4.73 4.95
CA ILE A 20 2.47 3.43 4.77
C ILE A 20 1.60 2.29 5.30
N ASN A 21 1.13 2.40 6.56
CA ASN A 21 0.30 1.37 7.18
C ASN A 21 -1.03 1.16 6.42
N ARG A 22 -1.64 2.25 5.97
CA ARG A 22 -2.88 2.22 5.19
C ARG A 22 -2.70 1.44 3.88
N ARG A 23 -1.59 1.67 3.17
CA ARG A 23 -1.27 0.98 1.91
C ARG A 23 -0.98 -0.49 2.12
N LEU A 24 -0.17 -0.83 3.13
CA LEU A 24 0.09 -2.23 3.48
C LEU A 24 -1.19 -3.00 3.82
N SER A 25 -2.07 -2.39 4.64
CA SER A 25 -3.35 -3.00 4.99
C SER A 25 -4.24 -3.24 3.76
N ARG A 26 -4.23 -2.30 2.81
CA ARG A 26 -5.01 -2.40 1.58
C ARG A 26 -4.44 -3.43 0.62
N ALA A 27 -3.13 -3.45 0.41
CA ALA A 27 -2.45 -4.46 -0.40
C ALA A 27 -2.70 -5.86 0.14
N PHE A 28 -2.63 -6.04 1.47
CA PHE A 28 -2.99 -7.29 2.13
C PHE A 28 -4.44 -7.71 1.84
N ARG A 29 -5.40 -6.79 1.98
CA ARG A 29 -6.82 -7.09 1.68
C ARG A 29 -7.03 -7.50 0.23
N VAL A 30 -6.42 -6.79 -0.72
CA VAL A 30 -6.53 -7.10 -2.15
C VAL A 30 -5.95 -8.48 -2.47
N ALA A 31 -4.74 -8.77 -1.98
CA ALA A 31 -4.12 -10.08 -2.14
C ALA A 31 -4.94 -11.21 -1.51
N HIS A 32 -5.50 -10.96 -0.32
CA HIS A 32 -6.36 -11.92 0.37
C HIS A 32 -7.66 -12.22 -0.40
N ILE A 33 -8.31 -11.20 -0.97
CA ILE A 33 -9.50 -11.38 -1.82
C ILE A 33 -9.14 -12.17 -3.08
N MET A 34 -8.01 -11.85 -3.73
CA MET A 34 -7.53 -12.63 -4.88
C MET A 34 -7.32 -14.10 -4.51
N HIS A 35 -6.71 -14.37 -3.36
CA HIS A 35 -6.51 -15.73 -2.87
C HIS A 35 -7.83 -16.48 -2.64
N ILE A 36 -8.80 -15.85 -1.98
CA ILE A 36 -10.15 -16.41 -1.81
C ILE A 36 -10.80 -16.71 -3.16
N ASN A 37 -10.70 -15.78 -4.11
CA ASN A 37 -11.26 -15.97 -5.45
C ASN A 37 -10.60 -17.14 -6.18
N MET A 38 -9.27 -17.31 -6.06
CA MET A 38 -8.58 -18.49 -6.61
C MET A 38 -9.07 -19.81 -6.00
N LEU A 39 -9.38 -19.82 -4.69
CA LEU A 39 -9.89 -21.02 -4.02
C LEU A 39 -11.34 -21.35 -4.40
N HIS A 40 -12.15 -20.33 -4.69
CA HIS A 40 -13.56 -20.51 -5.07
C HIS A 40 -13.74 -20.84 -6.55
N GLU A 41 -12.79 -20.45 -7.40
CA GLU A 41 -12.87 -20.64 -8.84
C GLU A 41 -12.77 -22.13 -9.21
N ARG A 42 -13.87 -22.71 -9.70
CA ARG A 42 -13.97 -24.15 -10.04
C ARG A 42 -13.03 -24.60 -11.16
N SER A 43 -12.56 -23.67 -11.99
CA SER A 43 -11.63 -23.91 -13.09
C SER A 43 -10.15 -23.76 -12.69
N HIS A 44 -9.87 -23.42 -11.41
CA HIS A 44 -8.54 -23.07 -10.91
C HIS A 44 -7.84 -21.92 -11.64
N ALA A 45 -8.56 -21.16 -12.46
CA ALA A 45 -7.99 -20.10 -13.29
C ALA A 45 -8.83 -18.82 -13.17
N LEU A 46 -8.25 -17.81 -12.51
CA LEU A 46 -8.77 -16.46 -12.60
C LEU A 46 -8.65 -15.94 -14.03
N SER A 47 -9.63 -15.14 -14.46
CA SER A 47 -9.51 -14.41 -15.73
C SER A 47 -8.20 -13.62 -15.78
N ASN A 48 -7.48 -13.70 -16.89
CA ASN A 48 -6.24 -12.96 -17.11
C ASN A 48 -6.42 -11.44 -16.90
N MET A 49 -7.60 -10.92 -17.27
CA MET A 49 -7.93 -9.50 -17.07
C MET A 49 -8.06 -9.14 -15.59
N TYR A 50 -8.69 -10.02 -14.80
CA TYR A 50 -8.81 -9.84 -13.35
C TYR A 50 -7.43 -9.89 -12.67
N SER A 51 -6.62 -10.91 -13.00
CA SER A 51 -5.25 -11.05 -12.48
C SER A 51 -4.38 -9.85 -12.84
N ALA A 52 -4.43 -9.40 -14.09
CA ALA A 52 -3.68 -8.21 -14.54
C ALA A 52 -4.11 -6.94 -13.79
N ALA A 53 -5.41 -6.75 -13.54
CA ALA A 53 -5.91 -5.61 -12.79
C ALA A 53 -5.41 -5.62 -11.33
N VAL A 54 -5.47 -6.78 -10.66
CA VAL A 54 -4.98 -6.94 -9.29
C VAL A 54 -3.47 -6.68 -9.21
N PHE A 55 -2.69 -7.27 -10.12
CA PHE A 55 -1.24 -7.06 -10.13
C PHE A 55 -0.85 -5.62 -10.44
N SER A 56 -1.54 -4.97 -11.38
CA SER A 56 -1.31 -3.54 -11.69
C SER A 56 -1.59 -2.67 -10.46
N TYR A 57 -2.69 -2.93 -9.76
CA TYR A 57 -3.03 -2.21 -8.54
C TYR A 57 -1.98 -2.39 -7.44
N LEU A 58 -1.51 -3.61 -7.22
CA LEU A 58 -0.49 -3.90 -6.21
C LEU A 58 0.87 -3.29 -6.58
N ALA A 59 1.25 -3.31 -7.86
CA ALA A 59 2.47 -2.68 -8.36
C ALA A 59 2.44 -1.16 -8.16
N ASP A 60 1.32 -0.51 -8.47
CA ASP A 60 1.13 0.92 -8.22
C ASP A 60 1.20 1.25 -6.72
N ASP A 61 0.65 0.38 -5.85
CA ASP A 61 0.71 0.62 -4.42
C ASP A 61 2.13 0.44 -3.86
N LEU A 62 2.88 -0.55 -4.35
CA LEU A 62 4.29 -0.75 -4.03
C LEU A 62 5.15 0.45 -4.44
N ARG A 63 4.95 0.99 -5.65
CA ARG A 63 5.66 2.18 -6.11
C ARG A 63 5.44 3.37 -5.17
N LYS A 64 4.17 3.65 -4.84
CA LYS A 64 3.81 4.74 -3.91
C LYS A 64 4.35 4.51 -2.51
N LEU A 65 4.40 3.26 -2.07
CA LEU A 65 4.96 2.88 -0.77
C LEU A 65 6.48 3.13 -0.74
N GLN A 66 7.18 2.78 -1.81
CA GLN A 66 8.61 3.07 -1.96
C GLN A 66 8.89 4.58 -1.94
N ASP A 67 8.06 5.39 -2.63
CA ASP A 67 8.17 6.84 -2.60
C ASP A 67 7.98 7.40 -1.17
N LEU A 68 7.00 6.89 -0.43
CA LEU A 68 6.74 7.29 0.96
C LEU A 68 7.85 6.89 1.92
N ILE A 69 8.43 5.69 1.73
CA ILE A 69 9.58 5.23 2.50
C ILE A 69 10.79 6.13 2.25
N ASN A 70 11.08 6.45 0.98
CA ASN A 70 12.18 7.34 0.62
C ASN A 70 11.98 8.73 1.24
N GLN A 71 10.75 9.27 1.20
CA GLN A 71 10.41 10.52 1.89
C GLN A 71 10.63 10.44 3.40
N HIS A 72 10.35 9.29 4.03
CA HIS A 72 10.59 9.11 5.46
C HIS A 72 12.08 9.13 5.81
N TYR A 73 12.92 8.48 5.01
CA TYR A 73 14.36 8.39 5.27
C TYR A 73 15.13 9.66 4.89
N HIS A 74 14.60 10.48 3.98
CA HIS A 74 15.20 11.76 3.60
C HIS A 74 14.75 12.96 4.49
N HIS A 75 13.99 12.74 5.58
CA HIS A 75 13.45 13.78 6.49
C HIS A 75 13.75 13.58 7.99
#